data_AF-A0A1G8QUB7-F1
#
_entry.id   AF-A0A1G8QUB7-F1
#
_cell.length_a   1.000
_cell.length_b   1.000
_cell.length_c   1.000
_cell.angle_alpha   90.00
_cell.angle_beta   90.00
_cell.angle_gamma   90.00
#
_symmetry.space_group_name_H-M   'P 1'
#
loop_
_entity.id
_entity.type
_entity.pdbx_description
1 polymer ?
#
loop_
_entity_poly.entity_id
_entity_poly.type
_entity_poly.pdbx_seq_one_letter_code
_entity_poly.pdbx_strand_id
1 'polypeptide(L)' 'MFSGLTRAMVIINIFMLGAPIAMMLAMDGSDWLDRLQMMSPVF' A
#
# COMPACT_ATOMS: atom_id res chain seq x y z
N MET A 1 -5.62 -8.06 28.29
CA MET A 1 -6.83 -7.78 27.48
C MET A 1 -6.54 -6.94 26.22
N PHE A 2 -5.43 -6.19 26.13
CA PHE A 2 -5.14 -5.32 24.96
C PHE A 2 -4.28 -5.95 23.84
N SER A 3 -3.59 -7.07 24.05
CA SER A 3 -2.66 -7.63 23.04
C SER A 3 -3.36 -8.04 21.74
N GLY A 4 -4.59 -8.56 21.81
CA GLY A 4 -5.36 -8.96 20.64
C GLY A 4 -5.82 -7.78 19.80
N LEU A 5 -6.33 -6.71 20.43
CA LEU A 5 -6.80 -5.50 19.76
C LEU A 5 -5.65 -4.75 19.09
N THR A 6 -4.52 -4.57 19.78
CA THR A 6 -3.34 -3.91 19.19
C THR A 6 -2.79 -4.71 18.00
N ARG A 7 -2.72 -6.04 18.10
CA ARG A 7 -2.25 -6.89 17.01
C ARG A 7 -3.21 -6.86 15.81
N ALA A 8 -4.52 -6.86 16.06
CA ALA A 8 -5.52 -6.72 15.00
C ALA A 8 -5.42 -5.36 14.30
N MET A 9 -5.26 -4.26 15.05
CA MET A 9 -5.07 -2.93 14.49
C MET A 9 -3.81 -2.84 13.63
N VAL A 10 -2.69 -3.43 14.07
CA VAL A 10 -1.45 -3.48 13.27
C VAL A 10 -1.67 -4.27 11.98
N ILE A 11 -2.32 -5.44 12.05
CA ILE A 11 -2.62 -6.25 10.87
C ILE A 11 -3.53 -5.48 9.90
N ILE A 12 -4.61 -4.86 10.41
CA ILE A 12 -5.53 -4.06 9.59
C ILE A 12 -4.80 -2.91 8.91
N ASN A 13 -3.93 -2.18 9.63
CA ASN A 13 -3.15 -1.11 9.03
C ASN A 13 -2.19 -1.61 7.95
N ILE A 14 -1.52 -2.75 8.19
CA ILE A 14 -0.65 -3.38 7.19
C ILE A 14 -1.46 -3.77 5.94
N PHE A 15 -2.66 -4.34 6.10
CA PHE A 15 -3.50 -4.68 4.96
C PHE A 15 -4.06 -3.46 4.25
N MET A 16 -4.46 -2.41 4.96
CA MET A 16 -4.98 -1.18 4.36
C MET A 16 -3.94 -0.46 3.50
N LEU A 17 -2.65 -0.51 3.88
CA LEU A 17 -1.56 0.09 3.09
C LEU A 17 -0.99 -0.90 2.07
N GLY A 18 -0.84 -2.17 2.45
CA GLY A 18 -0.24 -3.21 1.63
C GLY A 18 -1.14 -3.71 0.50
N ALA A 19 -2.46 -3.78 0.70
CA ALA A 19 -3.38 -4.26 -0.33
C ALA A 19 -3.43 -3.33 -1.56
N PRO A 20 -3.54 -1.99 -1.42
CA PRO A 20 -3.45 -1.09 -2.57
C PRO A 20 -2.12 -1.17 -3.31
N ILE A 21 -1.00 -1.26 -2.59
CA ILE A 21 0.33 -1.41 -3.19
C ILE A 21 0.43 -2.73 -3.96
N ALA A 22 -0.05 -3.84 -3.37
CA ALA A 22 -0.08 -5.13 -4.03
C ALA A 22 -0.99 -5.14 -5.27
N MET A 23 -2.13 -4.43 -5.22
CA MET A 23 -3.01 -4.26 -6.38
C MET A 23 -2.35 -3.43 -7.49
N MET A 24 -1.64 -2.34 -7.14
CA MET A 24 -0.88 -1.54 -8.09
C MET A 24 0.22 -2.36 -8.76
N LEU A 25 0.98 -3.14 -7.99
CA LEU A 25 2.00 -4.07 -8.51
C LEU A 25 1.40 -5.17 -9.39
N ALA A 26 0.20 -5.66 -9.06
CA ALA A 26 -0.48 -6.69 -9.86
C ALA A 26 -1.08 -6.14 -11.16
N MET A 27 -1.51 -4.87 -11.18
CA MET A 27 -2.16 -4.25 -12.33
C MET A 27 -1.17 -3.58 -13.30
N ASP A 28 -0.23 -2.81 -12.78
CA ASP A 28 0.73 -2.01 -13.56
C ASP A 28 2.16 -2.56 -13.51
N GLY A 29 2.39 -3.69 -12.82
CA GLY A 29 3.70 -4.36 -12.80
C GLY A 29 4.78 -3.54 -12.10
N SER A 30 5.96 -3.42 -12.70
CA SER A 30 7.06 -2.55 -12.23
C SER A 30 6.85 -1.07 -12.56
N ASP A 31 5.96 -0.78 -13.51
CA ASP A 31 5.88 0.53 -14.18
C ASP A 31 4.96 1.51 -13.44
N TRP A 32 4.29 1.05 -12.37
CA TRP A 32 3.43 1.87 -11.52
C TRP A 32 4.17 3.06 -10.88
N LEU A 33 5.44 2.87 -10.51
CA LEU A 33 6.31 3.93 -9.97
C LEU A 33 6.59 5.00 -11.02
N ASP A 34 6.92 4.59 -12.24
CA ASP A 34 7.18 5.49 -13.36
C ASP A 34 5.91 6.26 -13.74
N ARG A 35 4.74 5.62 -13.68
CA ARG A 35 3.45 6.28 -13.89
C ARG A 35 3.11 7.30 -12.80
N LEU A 36 3.40 7.01 -11.54
CA LEU A 36 3.23 7.98 -10.45
C LEU A 36 4.16 9.20 -10.63
N GLN A 37 5.38 8.99 -11.10
CA GLN A 37 6.30 10.07 -11.45
C GLN A 37 5.79 10.91 -12.62
N MET A 38 5.18 10.29 -13.63
CA MET A 38 4.56 11.01 -14.76
C MET A 38 3.28 11.77 -14.36
N MET A 39 2.57 11.33 -13.31
CA MET A 39 1.33 11.98 -12.84
C MET A 39 1.57 13.17 -11.91
N SER A 40 2.78 13.35 -11.37
CA SER A 40 3.11 14.45 -10.45
C SER A 40 4.32 15.24 -10.96
N PRO A 41 4.15 16.48 -11.47
CA PRO A 41 5.26 17.29 -12.00
C PRO A 41 6.13 17.95 -10.91
N VAL A 42 6.07 17.45 -9.67
CA VAL A 42 6.69 18.10 -8.48
C VAL A 42 7.91 17.32 -7.93
N PHE A 43 8.29 16.20 -8.55
CA PHE A 43 9.57 15.54 -8.30
C PHE A 43 10.50 15.67 -9.51
#